data_AF-A0A851EMW7-F1
#
_entry.id   AF-A0A851EMW7-F1
#
_cell.length_a   1.000
_cell.length_b   1.000
_cell.length_c   1.000
_cell.angle_alpha   90.00
_cell.angle_beta   90.00
_cell.angle_gamma   90.00
#
_symmetry.space_group_name_H-M   'P 1'
#
loop_
_entity.id
_entity.type
_entity.pdbx_description
1 polymer ?
#
loop_
_entity_poly.entity_id
_entity_poly.type
_entity_poly.pdbx_seq_one_letter_code
_entity_poly.pdbx_strand_id
1 'polypeptide(L)'
;MAVPVFCNSCLCEPRNPTPRFSLTSCGHVFCEICLQKGKKDECLVCRSGCRTLVLSKQTSPDIQSLFMGIDVLCKKYSKEISQVSEFQEKHRKHLFTYHKQKV
;
A
#
# COMPACT_ATOMS: atom_id res chain seq x y z
N MET A 1 3.79 10.53 10.29
CA MET A 1 5.04 9.74 10.47
C MET A 1 4.92 8.47 9.65
N ALA A 2 5.81 8.24 8.68
CA ALA A 2 5.84 6.98 7.94
C ALA A 2 6.42 5.86 8.81
N VAL A 3 5.92 4.63 8.66
CA VAL A 3 6.48 3.47 9.36
C VAL A 3 7.82 3.13 8.67
N PRO A 4 8.94 3.07 9.41
CA PRO A 4 10.21 2.66 8.83
C PRO A 4 10.09 1.25 8.24
N VAL A 5 10.60 1.06 7.02
CA VAL A 5 10.71 -0.29 6.44
C VAL A 5 11.89 -0.98 7.11
N PHE A 6 11.69 -2.20 7.62
CA PHE A 6 12.77 -3.01 8.19
C PHE A 6 12.49 -4.50 7.95
N CYS A 7 13.52 -5.33 8.13
CA CYS A 7 13.36 -6.78 8.05
C CYS A 7 12.76 -7.31 9.35
N ASN A 8 11.64 -8.03 9.28
CA ASN A 8 11.02 -8.67 10.45
C ASN A 8 11.85 -9.82 11.04
N SER A 9 12.95 -10.23 10.39
CA SER A 9 13.89 -11.23 10.92
C SER A 9 15.15 -10.62 11.53
N CYS A 10 15.83 -9.68 10.84
CA CYS A 10 17.05 -9.04 11.38
C CYS A 10 16.87 -7.65 11.98
N LEU A 11 15.68 -7.05 11.91
CA LEU A 11 15.39 -5.66 12.29
C LEU A 11 16.27 -4.62 11.58
N CYS A 12 16.97 -5.05 10.54
CA CYS A 12 17.83 -4.25 9.71
C CYS A 12 16.99 -3.36 8.81
N GLU A 13 17.28 -2.06 8.82
CA GLU A 13 16.68 -1.06 7.94
C GLU A 13 17.40 -1.00 6.57
N PRO A 14 16.79 -0.38 5.55
CA PRO A 14 17.45 0.01 4.31
C PRO A 14 18.72 0.85 4.57
N ARG A 15 19.90 0.30 4.29
CA ARG A 15 21.21 0.99 4.38
C ARG A 15 21.79 1.25 2.99
N ASN A 16 22.98 1.82 2.90
CA ASN A 16 23.74 1.91 1.63
C ASN A 16 24.97 0.96 1.69
N PRO A 17 25.16 0.06 0.71
CA PRO A 17 24.23 -0.29 -0.37
C PRO A 17 22.96 -0.98 0.18
N THR A 18 21.80 -0.71 -0.44
CA THR A 18 20.51 -1.18 0.09
C THR A 18 20.27 -2.63 -0.28
N PRO A 19 20.18 -3.56 0.69
CA PRO A 19 19.70 -4.90 0.39
C PRO A 19 18.26 -4.81 -0.12
N ARG A 20 17.88 -5.64 -1.09
CA ARG A 20 16.49 -5.66 -1.56
C ARG A 20 15.58 -6.14 -0.43
N PHE A 21 14.41 -5.54 -0.32
CA PHE A 21 13.38 -5.97 0.62
C PHE A 21 12.22 -6.61 -0.14
N SER A 22 11.61 -7.62 0.46
CA SER A 22 10.45 -8.32 -0.08
C SER A 22 9.33 -8.36 0.95
N LEU A 23 8.11 -8.11 0.50
CA LEU A 23 6.89 -8.25 1.29
C LEU A 23 6.25 -9.61 1.03
N THR A 24 5.84 -10.31 2.08
CA THR A 24 5.06 -11.55 1.96
C THR A 24 3.57 -11.27 1.87
N SER A 25 2.81 -12.21 1.31
CA SER A 25 1.34 -12.18 1.31
C SER A 25 0.72 -12.16 2.72
N CYS A 26 1.46 -12.55 3.75
CA CYS A 26 1.04 -12.45 5.16
C CYS A 26 1.47 -11.15 5.85
N GLY A 27 2.02 -10.18 5.11
CA GLY A 27 2.33 -8.84 5.63
C GLY A 27 3.71 -8.68 6.29
N HIS A 28 4.60 -9.67 6.20
CA HIS A 28 5.95 -9.59 6.76
C HIS A 28 6.96 -9.13 5.70
N VAL A 29 7.89 -8.29 6.10
CA VAL A 29 8.96 -7.75 5.25
C VAL A 29 10.29 -8.41 5.58
N PHE A 30 11.04 -8.84 4.57
CA PHE A 30 12.35 -9.47 4.75
C PHE A 30 13.39 -8.84 3.84
N CYS A 31 14.61 -8.68 4.33
CA CYS A 31 15.75 -8.39 3.47
C CYS A 31 16.14 -9.66 2.69
N GLU A 32 16.76 -9.45 1.53
CA GLU A 32 17.22 -10.52 0.65
C GLU A 32 18.11 -11.53 1.37
N ILE A 33 18.99 -11.08 2.25
CA ILE A 33 19.92 -11.95 3.01
C ILE A 33 19.16 -12.92 3.91
N CYS A 34 18.14 -12.46 4.65
CA CYS A 34 17.34 -13.33 5.50
C CYS A 34 16.49 -14.28 4.66
N LEU A 35 15.93 -13.80 3.55
CA LEU A 35 15.09 -14.60 2.68
C LEU A 35 15.87 -15.76 2.03
N GLN A 36 17.12 -15.54 1.64
CA GLN A 36 17.99 -16.60 1.09
C GLN A 36 18.39 -17.68 2.10
N LYS A 37 18.38 -17.37 3.40
CA LYS A 37 18.60 -18.35 4.47
C LYS A 37 17.33 -19.16 4.79
N GLY A 38 16.18 -18.70 4.32
CA GLY A 38 14.88 -19.30 4.56
C GLY A 38 14.55 -20.43 3.59
N LYS A 39 13.44 -21.11 3.87
CA LYS A 39 12.81 -22.00 2.89
C LYS A 39 12.05 -21.16 1.87
N LYS A 40 12.14 -21.55 0.60
CA LYS A 40 11.38 -20.92 -0.49
C LYS A 40 9.87 -21.00 -0.19
N ASP A 41 9.17 -19.89 -0.47
CA ASP A 41 7.73 -19.76 -0.32
C ASP A 41 7.22 -19.99 1.13
N GLU A 42 8.08 -19.80 2.14
CA GLU A 42 7.72 -19.89 3.56
C GLU A 42 8.05 -18.57 4.29
N CYS A 43 7.11 -18.08 5.10
CA CYS A 43 7.37 -16.92 5.94
C CYS A 43 8.28 -17.27 7.13
N LEU A 44 9.35 -16.50 7.34
CA LEU A 44 10.27 -16.70 8.47
C LEU A 44 9.65 -16.39 9.84
N VAL A 45 8.56 -15.62 9.89
CA VAL A 45 7.84 -15.26 11.12
C VAL A 45 6.68 -16.22 11.36
N CYS A 46 5.72 -16.31 10.41
CA CYS A 46 4.52 -17.13 10.59
C CYS A 46 4.72 -18.63 10.31
N ARG A 47 5.82 -19.03 9.65
CA ARG A 47 6.08 -20.40 9.19
C ARG A 47 5.03 -20.99 8.23
N SER A 48 4.22 -20.12 7.63
CA SER A 48 3.19 -20.48 6.66
C SER A 48 3.67 -20.28 5.22
N GLY A 49 3.09 -21.04 4.29
CA GLY A 49 3.30 -20.87 2.86
C GLY A 49 2.90 -19.46 2.41
N CYS A 50 3.82 -18.70 1.81
CA CYS A 50 3.63 -17.29 1.46
C CYS A 50 4.27 -16.94 0.13
N ARG A 51 3.55 -16.15 -0.68
CA ARG A 51 4.14 -15.52 -1.86
C ARG A 51 4.97 -14.31 -1.44
N THR A 52 6.06 -14.05 -2.13
CA THR A 52 6.92 -12.89 -1.91
C THR A 52 6.84 -11.93 -3.08
N LEU A 53 6.81 -10.64 -2.79
CA LEU A 53 6.87 -9.56 -3.76
C LEU A 53 8.07 -8.66 -3.41
N VAL A 54 8.96 -8.42 -4.36
CA VAL A 54 10.08 -7.50 -4.14
C VAL A 54 9.56 -6.06 -4.10
N LEU A 55 9.91 -5.34 -3.04
CA LEU A 55 9.63 -3.91 -2.89
C LEU A 55 10.58 -3.11 -3.79
N SER A 56 10.00 -2.31 -4.68
CA SER A 56 10.73 -1.43 -5.58
C SER A 56 9.89 -0.19 -5.89
N LYS A 57 10.46 0.77 -6.63
CA LYS A 57 9.71 1.94 -7.12
C LYS A 57 8.58 1.57 -8.09
N GLN A 58 8.58 0.34 -8.63
CA GLN A 58 7.56 -0.16 -9.55
C GLN A 58 6.47 -0.98 -8.86
N THR A 59 6.56 -1.18 -7.54
CA THR A 59 5.51 -1.83 -6.75
C THR A 59 4.18 -1.08 -6.90
N SER A 60 3.04 -1.78 -6.88
CA SER A 60 1.72 -1.15 -7.09
C SER A 60 1.44 -0.05 -6.06
N PRO A 61 0.68 1.01 -6.43
CA PRO A 61 0.36 2.12 -5.53
C PRO A 61 -0.31 1.68 -4.22
N ASP A 62 -1.11 0.62 -4.25
CA ASP A 62 -1.80 0.10 -3.06
C ASP A 62 -0.81 -0.48 -2.06
N ILE A 63 0.20 -1.22 -2.53
CA ILE A 63 1.24 -1.77 -1.66
C ILE A 63 2.19 -0.68 -1.20
N GLN A 64 2.53 0.29 -2.06
CA GLN A 64 3.32 1.46 -1.63
C GLN A 64 2.62 2.23 -0.51
N SER A 65 1.28 2.34 -0.57
CA SER A 65 0.47 3.04 0.43
C SER A 65 0.61 2.42 1.83
N LEU A 66 0.89 1.12 1.93
CA LEU A 66 1.15 0.44 3.22
C LEU A 66 2.37 1.01 3.97
N PHE A 67 3.32 1.63 3.25
CA PHE A 67 4.55 2.19 3.80
C PHE A 67 4.55 3.72 3.87
N MET A 68 3.44 4.36 3.49
CA MET A 68 3.31 5.81 3.51
C MET A 68 2.86 6.32 4.89
N GLY A 69 3.22 7.56 5.21
CA GLY A 69 2.71 8.22 6.42
C GLY A 69 1.20 8.43 6.34
N ILE A 70 0.51 8.19 7.46
CA ILE A 70 -0.95 8.39 7.58
C ILE A 70 -1.35 9.81 7.15
N ASP A 71 -0.56 10.82 7.48
CA ASP A 71 -0.80 12.20 7.09
C ASP A 71 -0.83 12.40 5.55
N VAL A 72 0.03 11.69 4.83
CA VAL A 72 0.07 11.70 3.36
C VAL A 72 -1.14 10.97 2.79
N LEU A 73 -1.49 9.81 3.36
CA LEU A 73 -2.65 9.02 2.94
C LEU A 73 -3.95 9.81 3.17
N CYS A 74 -4.13 10.43 4.34
CA CYS A 74 -5.29 11.26 4.65
C CYS A 74 -5.43 12.40 3.63
N LYS A 75 -4.34 13.11 3.29
CA LYS A 75 -4.38 14.17 2.28
C LYS A 75 -4.74 13.64 0.89
N LYS A 76 -4.17 12.51 0.48
CA LYS A 76 -4.46 11.88 -0.82
C LYS A 76 -5.94 11.48 -0.92
N TYR A 77 -6.42 10.68 0.03
CA TYR A 77 -7.78 10.13 -0.04
C TYR A 77 -8.86 11.17 0.27
N SER A 78 -8.62 12.14 1.16
CA SER A 78 -9.59 13.22 1.37
C SER A 78 -9.84 14.01 0.10
N LYS A 79 -8.79 14.34 -0.67
CA LYS A 79 -8.92 15.01 -1.96
C LYS A 79 -9.72 14.18 -2.96
N GLU A 80 -9.40 12.90 -3.08
CA GLU A 80 -10.10 11.97 -3.98
C GLU A 80 -11.58 11.85 -3.64
N ILE A 81 -11.90 11.66 -2.35
CA ILE A 81 -13.27 11.58 -1.84
C ILE A 81 -14.04 12.88 -2.13
N SER A 82 -13.44 14.05 -1.89
CA SER A 82 -14.08 15.33 -2.19
C SER A 82 -14.42 15.48 -3.67
N GLN A 83 -13.49 15.13 -4.56
CA GLN A 83 -13.71 15.20 -6.01
C GLN A 83 -14.85 14.26 -6.47
N VAL A 84 -14.88 13.04 -5.94
CA VAL A 84 -15.97 12.09 -6.22
C VAL A 84 -17.31 12.63 -5.70
N SER A 85 -17.34 13.20 -4.50
CA SER A 85 -18.54 13.78 -3.91
C SER A 85 -19.10 14.93 -4.74
N GLU A 86 -18.25 15.88 -5.15
CA GLU A 86 -18.63 17.01 -5.99
C GLU A 86 -19.20 16.56 -7.34
N PHE A 87 -18.55 15.58 -7.98
CA PHE A 87 -19.03 15.00 -9.23
C PHE A 87 -20.43 14.39 -9.06
N GLN A 88 -20.62 13.56 -8.03
CA GLN A 88 -21.90 12.92 -7.75
C GLN A 88 -22.99 13.94 -7.43
N GLU A 89 -22.68 15.00 -6.67
CA GLU A 89 -23.63 16.07 -6.37
C GLU A 89 -24.07 16.81 -7.63
N LYS A 90 -23.12 17.18 -8.49
CA LYS A 90 -23.43 17.83 -9.78
C LYS A 90 -24.31 16.93 -10.65
N HIS A 91 -24.01 15.62 -10.69
CA HIS A 91 -24.80 14.65 -11.43
C HIS A 91 -26.24 14.54 -10.88
N ARG A 92 -26.41 14.47 -9.56
CA ARG A 92 -27.72 14.47 -8.89
C ARG A 92 -28.52 15.75 -9.18
N LYS A 93 -27.89 16.92 -9.10
CA LYS A 93 -28.53 18.21 -9.41
C LYS A 93 -29.02 18.26 -10.85
N HIS A 94 -28.23 17.78 -11.81
CA HIS A 94 -28.62 17.76 -13.21
C HIS A 94 -29.85 16.87 -13.44
N LEU A 95 -29.86 15.67 -12.86
CA LEU A 95 -31.02 14.77 -12.92
C LEU A 95 -32.28 15.41 -12.32
N PHE A 96 -32.14 16.03 -11.15
CA PHE A 96 -33.26 16.71 -10.48
C PHE A 96 -33.85 17.85 -11.32
N THR A 97 -33.01 18.68 -11.93
CA THR A 97 -33.46 19.76 -12.83
C THR A 97 -34.23 19.23 -14.03
N TYR A 98 -33.75 18.16 -14.67
CA TYR A 98 -34.45 17.53 -15.78
C TYR A 98 -35.85 17.03 -15.40
N HIS A 99 -35.99 16.39 -14.23
CA HIS A 99 -37.30 15.95 -13.75
C HIS A 99 -38.23 17.11 -13.40
N LYS A 100 -37.73 18.20 -12.82
CA LYS A 100 -38.53 19.41 -12.53
C LYS A 100 -39.07 20.08 -13.79
N GLN A 101 -38.35 20.04 -14.90
CA GLN A 101 -38.78 20.64 -16.18
C GLN A 101 -39.82 19.79 -16.92
N LYS A 102 -40.00 18.52 -16.50
CA LYS A 102 -40.99 17.60 -17.07
C LYS A 102 -42.33 17.56 -16.32
N VAL A 103 -42.43 18.25 -15.19
CA VAL A 103 -43.67 18.44 -14.41
C VAL A 103 -44.23 19.82 -14.75
#